data_AF-A0A388QNC1-F1
#
_entry.id   AF-A0A388QNC1-F1
#
_cell.length_a   1.000
_cell.length_b   1.000
_cell.length_c   1.000
_cell.angle_alpha   90.00
_cell.angle_beta   90.00
_cell.angle_gamma   90.00
#
_symmetry.space_group_name_H-M   'P 1'
#
loop_
_entity.id
_entity.type
_entity.pdbx_description
1 polymer ?
#
loop_
_entity_poly.entity_id
_entity_poly.type
_entity_poly.pdbx_seq_one_letter_code
_entity_poly.pdbx_strand_id
1 'polypeptide(L)'
;MNHKNAITMTTLSVIAVFVIASFVGFKIVDIDAATMAVQPEKFVFVEKISTTALFEFRDGTEMVPIQQFTQTSGFGTKTLSGADDPKAPSAKTGRQTPTFTLEKIVGSTPYLYEAADQAQKNQLNAGFEYPYRIFDVTIFVAIDGTVLRSFEYHDCRVTSYAVSTRSDNEEGYTGKGFAVVDQFTFECVGYVPLNPSMDKMNVVEKAKTIGSSDLSQRNQWGPGFTSKTP
;
A
#
# COMPACT_ATOMS: atom_id res chain seq x y z
N MET A 1 -26.08 11.60 -59.52
CA MET A 1 -24.64 11.40 -59.24
C MET A 1 -24.08 12.67 -58.63
N ASN A 2 -23.72 12.61 -57.34
CA ASN A 2 -22.58 13.31 -56.72
C ASN A 2 -22.67 13.18 -55.19
N HIS A 3 -21.98 12.17 -54.66
CA HIS A 3 -21.60 12.08 -53.24
C HIS A 3 -20.43 13.04 -52.97
N LYS A 4 -20.51 13.77 -51.85
CA LYS A 4 -19.44 14.51 -51.13
C LYS A 4 -20.20 15.32 -50.05
N ASN A 5 -20.06 15.12 -48.74
CA ASN A 5 -18.85 15.05 -47.94
C ASN A 5 -19.08 14.21 -46.66
N ALA A 6 -18.22 13.22 -46.46
CA ALA A 6 -18.01 12.59 -45.16
C ALA A 6 -17.19 13.54 -44.28
N ILE A 7 -17.74 13.94 -43.13
CA ILE A 7 -16.99 14.64 -42.10
C ILE A 7 -16.24 13.57 -41.31
N THR A 8 -14.94 13.45 -41.61
CA THR A 8 -13.96 12.61 -40.95
C THR A 8 -13.78 13.06 -39.50
N MET A 9 -14.24 12.21 -38.58
CA MET A 9 -14.00 12.30 -37.14
C MET A 9 -12.55 11.92 -36.87
N THR A 10 -11.68 12.91 -36.65
CA THR A 10 -10.29 12.68 -36.24
C THR A 10 -10.26 12.29 -34.76
N THR A 11 -10.22 11.00 -34.50
CA THR A 11 -9.84 10.41 -33.22
C THR A 11 -8.34 10.66 -32.98
N LEU A 12 -8.02 11.61 -32.10
CA LEU A 12 -6.68 11.73 -31.51
C LEU A 12 -6.50 10.59 -30.50
N SER A 13 -5.88 9.50 -30.94
CA SER A 13 -5.36 8.45 -30.06
C SER A 13 -4.14 9.00 -29.33
N VAL A 14 -4.30 9.40 -28.07
CA VAL A 14 -3.18 9.70 -27.18
C VAL A 14 -2.65 8.35 -26.68
N ILE A 15 -1.59 7.88 -27.31
CA ILE A 15 -0.81 6.75 -26.81
C ILE A 15 -0.07 7.25 -25.57
N ALA A 16 -0.57 6.91 -24.38
CA ALA A 16 0.16 7.09 -23.14
C ALA A 16 1.33 6.09 -23.13
N VAL A 17 2.53 6.61 -23.36
CA VAL A 17 3.78 5.85 -23.21
C VAL A 17 4.03 5.69 -21.71
N PHE A 18 3.88 4.47 -21.19
CA PHE A 18 4.32 4.12 -19.84
C PHE A 18 5.85 4.15 -19.81
N VAL A 19 6.41 5.20 -19.21
CA VAL A 19 7.83 5.26 -18.89
C VAL A 19 8.07 4.36 -17.68
N ILE A 20 8.73 3.22 -17.89
CA ILE A 20 9.28 2.40 -16.81
C ILE A 20 10.47 3.18 -16.24
N ALA A 21 10.25 3.96 -15.20
CA ALA A 21 11.33 4.49 -14.38
C ALA A 21 11.86 3.34 -13.51
N SER A 22 13.09 2.93 -13.75
CA SER A 22 13.85 2.02 -12.90
C SER A 22 14.19 2.74 -11.59
N PHE A 23 13.39 2.52 -10.55
CA PHE A 23 13.61 3.10 -9.23
C PHE A 23 14.64 2.27 -8.45
N VAL A 24 15.88 2.77 -8.40
CA VAL A 24 16.85 2.36 -7.38
C VAL A 24 16.79 3.41 -6.26
N GLY A 25 16.19 3.03 -5.12
CA GLY A 25 16.28 3.77 -3.86
C GLY A 25 15.58 5.11 -3.83
N PHE A 26 14.27 5.13 -3.65
CA PHE A 26 13.54 6.34 -3.28
C PHE A 26 13.00 6.26 -1.85
N LYS A 27 13.29 7.30 -1.07
CA LYS A 27 12.57 7.58 0.18
C LYS A 27 11.23 8.19 -0.19
N ILE A 28 10.20 7.86 0.59
CA ILE A 28 8.76 8.20 0.44
C ILE A 28 8.46 9.69 0.18
N VAL A 29 9.41 10.60 0.35
CA VAL A 29 9.22 12.05 0.21
C VAL A 29 9.25 12.55 -1.25
N ASP A 30 9.82 11.79 -2.18
CA ASP A 30 10.07 12.25 -3.57
C ASP A 30 9.22 11.55 -4.64
N ILE A 31 8.20 10.76 -4.26
CA ILE A 31 7.33 10.08 -5.23
C ILE A 31 6.18 11.03 -5.61
N ASP A 32 6.13 11.41 -6.89
CA ASP A 32 5.12 12.33 -7.42
C ASP A 32 3.73 11.67 -7.43
N ALA A 33 2.80 12.27 -6.70
CA ALA A 33 1.37 11.99 -6.63
C ALA A 33 0.71 11.64 -7.97
N ALA A 34 1.14 12.31 -9.05
CA ALA A 34 0.62 12.09 -10.39
C ALA A 34 0.90 10.68 -10.93
N THR A 35 1.93 9.99 -10.42
CA THR A 35 2.26 8.61 -10.80
C THR A 35 1.56 7.55 -9.95
N MET A 36 1.06 7.90 -8.76
CA MET A 36 0.43 6.95 -7.83
C MET A 36 -1.09 6.83 -7.99
N ALA A 37 -1.69 7.65 -8.86
CA ALA A 37 -3.14 7.76 -9.02
C ALA A 37 -3.56 7.83 -10.50
N VAL A 38 -3.07 6.91 -11.34
CA VAL A 38 -3.67 6.70 -12.66
C VAL A 38 -5.03 6.02 -12.46
N GLN A 39 -6.06 6.85 -12.21
CA GLN A 39 -7.44 6.43 -12.29
C GLN A 39 -7.72 6.01 -13.75
N PRO A 40 -8.27 4.81 -14.01
CA PRO A 40 -8.85 4.56 -15.31
C PRO A 40 -9.96 5.60 -15.50
N GLU A 41 -9.94 6.37 -16.58
CA GLU A 41 -10.89 7.48 -16.86
C GLU A 41 -12.38 7.13 -16.68
N LYS A 42 -12.71 5.84 -16.58
CA LYS A 42 -14.06 5.30 -16.53
C LYS A 42 -14.63 5.10 -15.11
N PHE A 43 -13.84 5.28 -14.04
CA PHE A 43 -14.32 5.08 -12.67
C PHE A 43 -14.23 6.38 -11.86
N VAL A 44 -15.40 6.93 -11.52
CA VAL A 44 -15.51 8.06 -10.60
C VAL A 44 -15.84 7.49 -9.23
N PHE A 45 -14.85 7.38 -8.36
CA PHE A 45 -15.09 7.09 -6.95
C PHE A 45 -15.76 8.29 -6.28
N VAL A 46 -16.56 8.03 -5.25
CA VAL A 46 -17.15 9.08 -4.41
C VAL A 46 -16.02 9.96 -3.87
N GLU A 47 -16.20 11.29 -3.98
CA GLU A 47 -15.19 12.30 -3.59
C GLU A 47 -13.83 12.18 -4.30
N LYS A 48 -13.76 11.45 -5.43
CA LYS A 48 -12.53 11.18 -6.19
C LYS A 48 -11.42 10.52 -5.34
N ILE A 49 -11.82 9.75 -4.32
CA ILE A 49 -10.88 8.96 -3.53
C ILE A 49 -10.37 7.80 -4.40
N SER A 50 -9.09 7.80 -4.68
CA SER A 50 -8.39 6.72 -5.37
C SER A 50 -7.64 5.86 -4.37
N THR A 51 -7.70 4.54 -4.55
CA THR A 51 -6.85 3.61 -3.80
C THR A 51 -5.93 2.86 -4.75
N THR A 52 -4.63 2.84 -4.43
CA THR A 52 -3.60 2.17 -5.23
C THR A 52 -2.73 1.33 -4.30
N ALA A 53 -2.39 0.11 -4.70
CA ALA A 53 -1.43 -0.73 -4.01
C ALA A 53 -0.11 -0.76 -4.80
N LEU A 54 1.00 -0.54 -4.10
CA LEU A 54 2.35 -0.80 -4.59
C LEU A 54 2.82 -2.10 -3.97
N PHE A 55 3.14 -3.08 -4.81
CA PHE A 55 3.75 -4.34 -4.41
C PHE A 55 5.25 -4.27 -4.67
N GLU A 56 6.06 -4.60 -3.68
CA GLU A 56 7.50 -4.62 -3.77
C GLU A 56 8.00 -6.06 -3.60
N PHE A 57 8.23 -6.71 -4.73
CA PHE A 57 8.83 -8.04 -4.79
C PHE A 57 10.36 -7.94 -4.91
N ARG A 58 11.07 -9.05 -4.72
CA ARG A 58 12.53 -9.10 -4.87
C ARG A 58 13.00 -8.72 -6.27
N ASP A 59 12.24 -9.11 -7.30
CA ASP A 59 12.62 -8.97 -8.71
C ASP A 59 11.99 -7.75 -9.40
N GLY A 60 11.16 -6.98 -8.69
CA GLY A 60 10.48 -5.83 -9.28
C GLY A 60 9.37 -5.27 -8.40
N THR A 61 8.88 -4.09 -8.78
CA THR A 61 7.75 -3.44 -8.14
C THR A 61 6.57 -3.33 -9.09
N GLU A 62 5.34 -3.42 -8.56
CA GLU A 62 4.12 -3.41 -9.35
C GLU A 62 3.09 -2.47 -8.70
N MET A 63 2.66 -1.44 -9.42
CA MET A 63 1.56 -0.57 -9.00
C MET A 63 0.24 -1.04 -9.58
N VAL A 64 -0.74 -1.22 -8.70
CA VAL A 64 -2.03 -1.80 -9.03
C VAL A 64 -3.14 -0.88 -8.53
N PRO A 65 -4.00 -0.35 -9.42
CA PRO A 65 -5.21 0.35 -9.00
C PRO A 65 -6.21 -0.66 -8.43
N ILE A 66 -6.75 -0.38 -7.25
CA ILE A 66 -7.64 -1.30 -6.52
C ILE A 66 -9.04 -0.71 -6.38
N GLN A 67 -10.05 -1.55 -6.54
CA GLN A 67 -11.45 -1.13 -6.47
C GLN A 67 -11.99 -1.26 -5.05
N GLN A 68 -11.50 -2.25 -4.29
CA GLN A 68 -11.87 -2.43 -2.91
C GLN A 68 -10.66 -2.86 -2.09
N PHE A 69 -10.52 -2.25 -0.92
CA PHE A 69 -9.54 -2.61 0.10
C PHE A 69 -10.27 -2.83 1.41
N THR A 70 -10.04 -3.98 2.04
CA THR A 70 -10.62 -4.29 3.35
C THR A 70 -9.54 -4.85 4.25
N GLN A 71 -9.28 -4.19 5.37
CA GLN A 71 -8.40 -4.74 6.40
C GLN A 71 -9.19 -5.72 7.28
N THR A 72 -8.87 -7.01 7.20
CA THR A 72 -9.57 -8.09 7.90
C THR A 72 -9.07 -8.26 9.34
N SER A 73 -7.76 -8.06 9.56
CA SER A 73 -7.13 -8.02 10.87
C SER A 73 -5.98 -7.01 10.88
N GLY A 74 -5.71 -6.42 12.04
CA GLY A 74 -4.70 -5.35 12.14
C GLY A 74 -4.17 -5.16 13.54
N PHE A 75 -4.97 -4.49 14.37
CA PHE A 75 -4.57 -4.12 15.72
C PHE A 75 -5.29 -5.01 16.73
N GLY A 76 -4.58 -6.00 17.26
CA GLY A 76 -5.12 -6.84 18.32
C GLY A 76 -4.09 -7.79 18.87
N THR A 77 -4.37 -8.29 20.05
CA THR A 77 -3.63 -9.40 20.64
C THR A 77 -4.45 -10.68 20.55
N LYS A 78 -3.89 -11.73 19.97
CA LYS A 78 -4.44 -13.09 20.05
C LYS A 78 -4.06 -13.67 21.42
N THR A 79 -5.01 -13.75 22.34
CA THR A 79 -4.88 -14.63 23.51
C THR A 79 -4.97 -16.07 23.01
N LEU A 80 -3.86 -16.81 23.05
CA LEU A 80 -3.88 -18.25 22.86
C LEU A 80 -4.47 -18.87 24.13
N SER A 81 -5.64 -19.50 24.02
CA SER A 81 -6.18 -20.30 25.10
C SER A 81 -5.46 -21.66 25.11
N GLY A 82 -5.28 -22.27 26.28
CA GLY A 82 -4.69 -23.63 26.36
C GLY A 82 -5.51 -24.72 25.66
N ALA A 83 -6.72 -24.39 25.16
CA ALA A 83 -7.53 -25.27 24.33
C ALA A 83 -7.10 -25.28 22.86
N ASP A 84 -6.49 -24.19 22.36
CA ASP A 84 -6.07 -24.07 20.96
C ASP A 84 -4.64 -24.58 20.73
N ASP A 85 -3.79 -24.54 21.77
CA ASP A 85 -2.44 -25.11 21.77
C ASP A 85 -2.10 -25.65 23.18
N PRO A 86 -2.01 -26.99 23.36
CA PRO A 86 -1.71 -27.60 24.66
C PRO A 86 -0.28 -27.34 25.15
N LYS A 87 0.59 -26.71 24.34
CA LYS A 87 1.92 -26.24 24.74
C LYS A 87 1.98 -24.74 25.03
N ALA A 88 0.90 -23.98 24.79
CA ALA A 88 0.86 -22.56 25.11
C ALA A 88 0.77 -22.36 26.62
N PRO A 89 1.69 -21.60 27.25
CA PRO A 89 1.53 -21.22 28.64
C PRO A 89 0.27 -20.37 28.76
N SER A 90 -0.60 -20.74 29.70
CA SER A 90 -1.81 -19.97 30.04
C SER A 90 -1.43 -18.49 30.22
N ALA A 91 -1.87 -17.64 29.28
CA ALA A 91 -1.55 -16.20 29.15
C ALA A 91 -0.37 -15.77 28.25
N LYS A 92 -0.09 -16.46 27.12
CA LYS A 92 0.63 -15.80 26.00
C LYS A 92 -0.32 -15.03 25.08
N THR A 93 -0.24 -13.72 25.21
CA THR A 93 -0.82 -12.70 24.34
C THR A 93 0.07 -12.56 23.09
N GLY A 94 -0.25 -13.27 22.01
CA GLY A 94 0.44 -13.13 20.72
C GLY A 94 -0.03 -11.88 19.97
N ARG A 95 0.82 -11.27 19.13
CA ARG A 95 0.40 -10.19 18.23
C ARG A 95 -0.45 -10.80 17.11
N GLN A 96 -1.61 -10.24 16.80
CA GLN A 96 -2.35 -10.66 15.62
C GLN A 96 -1.55 -10.36 14.36
N THR A 97 -1.54 -11.30 13.41
CA THR A 97 -0.96 -11.08 12.09
C THR A 97 -1.89 -10.15 11.30
N PRO A 98 -1.39 -9.01 10.80
CA PRO A 98 -2.16 -8.15 9.92
C PRO A 98 -2.56 -8.91 8.65
N THR A 99 -3.83 -8.86 8.31
CA THR A 99 -4.39 -9.54 7.13
C THR A 99 -5.34 -8.57 6.45
N PHE A 100 -5.29 -8.52 5.13
CA PHE A 100 -6.18 -7.68 4.35
C PHE A 100 -6.60 -8.39 3.07
N THR A 101 -7.75 -7.98 2.56
CA THR A 101 -8.26 -8.38 1.24
C THR A 101 -8.26 -7.19 0.30
N LEU A 102 -8.01 -7.51 -0.96
CA LEU A 102 -7.94 -6.56 -2.05
C LEU A 102 -8.76 -7.11 -3.20
N GLU A 103 -9.59 -6.25 -3.78
CA GLU A 103 -10.28 -6.55 -5.04
C GLU A 103 -9.79 -5.61 -6.13
N LYS A 104 -9.41 -6.21 -7.25
CA LYS A 104 -9.08 -5.49 -8.49
C LYS A 104 -9.90 -6.01 -9.65
N ILE A 105 -10.13 -5.19 -10.67
CA ILE A 105 -10.62 -5.65 -11.97
C ILE A 105 -9.51 -6.50 -12.60
N VAL A 106 -9.90 -7.62 -13.21
CA VAL A 106 -8.97 -8.49 -13.95
C VAL A 106 -8.20 -7.66 -14.97
N GLY A 107 -6.87 -7.73 -14.92
CA GLY A 107 -6.00 -6.93 -15.77
C GLY A 107 -4.58 -7.47 -15.76
N SER A 108 -3.67 -6.84 -16.50
CA SER A 108 -2.28 -7.30 -16.56
C SER A 108 -1.53 -6.93 -15.27
N THR A 109 -1.41 -7.89 -14.34
CA THR A 109 -0.54 -7.79 -13.15
C THR A 109 0.35 -9.04 -13.02
N PRO A 110 1.40 -9.18 -13.84
CA PRO A 110 2.18 -10.42 -13.92
C PRO A 110 2.84 -10.84 -12.61
N TYR A 111 3.39 -9.89 -11.83
CA TYR A 111 4.09 -10.24 -10.59
C TYR A 111 3.13 -10.72 -9.52
N LEU A 112 1.98 -10.07 -9.39
CA LEU A 112 0.94 -10.49 -8.45
C LEU A 112 0.35 -11.87 -8.79
N TYR A 113 0.16 -12.17 -10.08
CA TYR A 113 -0.30 -13.51 -10.50
C TYR A 113 0.77 -14.57 -10.27
N GLU A 114 2.04 -14.30 -10.57
CA GLU A 114 3.15 -15.21 -10.29
C GLU A 114 3.25 -15.50 -8.78
N ALA A 115 3.07 -14.48 -7.92
CA ALA A 115 3.04 -14.66 -6.48
C ALA A 115 1.90 -15.58 -6.02
N ALA A 116 0.71 -15.45 -6.61
CA ALA A 116 -0.43 -16.33 -6.31
C ALA A 116 -0.20 -17.77 -6.82
N ASP A 117 0.32 -17.93 -8.04
CA ASP A 117 0.62 -19.24 -8.61
C ASP A 117 1.71 -19.98 -7.83
N GLN A 118 2.76 -19.27 -7.41
CA GLN A 118 3.81 -19.84 -6.56
C GLN A 118 3.30 -20.17 -5.15
N ALA A 119 2.43 -19.33 -4.57
CA ALA A 119 1.80 -19.62 -3.29
C ALA A 119 0.94 -20.90 -3.37
N GLN A 120 0.18 -21.07 -4.44
CA GLN A 120 -0.62 -22.27 -4.67
C GLN A 120 0.24 -23.51 -4.90
N LYS A 121 1.26 -23.42 -5.76
CA LYS A 121 2.17 -24.53 -6.06
C LYS A 121 2.92 -25.02 -4.82
N ASN A 122 3.26 -24.11 -3.91
CA ASN A 122 4.03 -24.40 -2.71
C ASN A 122 3.19 -24.46 -1.44
N GLN A 123 1.85 -24.50 -1.54
CA GLN A 123 0.95 -24.45 -0.38
C GLN A 123 1.21 -25.60 0.62
N LEU A 124 1.56 -26.79 0.10
CA LEU A 124 1.90 -27.97 0.91
C LEU A 124 3.37 -27.99 1.39
N ASN A 125 4.21 -27.10 0.84
CA ASN A 125 5.65 -27.05 1.05
C ASN A 125 6.05 -25.78 1.81
N ALA A 126 5.45 -25.57 2.97
CA ALA A 126 5.58 -24.35 3.78
C ALA A 126 7.03 -23.97 4.17
N GLY A 127 7.99 -24.89 4.05
CA GLY A 127 9.40 -24.68 4.37
C GLY A 127 10.28 -24.25 3.20
N PHE A 128 9.79 -24.25 1.96
CA PHE A 128 10.58 -23.86 0.79
C PHE A 128 10.53 -22.35 0.56
N GLU A 129 11.71 -21.75 0.39
CA GLU A 129 11.83 -20.36 -0.03
C GLU A 129 11.72 -20.27 -1.55
N TYR A 130 10.85 -19.36 -2.03
CA TYR A 130 10.67 -19.08 -3.45
C TYR A 130 10.60 -17.56 -3.68
N PRO A 131 10.92 -17.08 -4.90
CA PRO A 131 11.21 -15.66 -5.15
C PRO A 131 10.07 -14.70 -4.78
N TYR A 132 8.81 -15.11 -4.96
CA TYR A 132 7.63 -14.29 -4.71
C TYR A 132 6.87 -14.69 -3.42
N ARG A 133 7.54 -15.41 -2.51
CA ARG A 133 6.94 -15.88 -1.25
C ARG A 133 6.62 -14.74 -0.28
N ILE A 134 7.53 -13.78 -0.21
CA ILE A 134 7.51 -12.67 0.73
C ILE A 134 7.76 -11.39 -0.05
N PHE A 135 6.91 -10.40 0.16
CA PHE A 135 6.97 -9.09 -0.48
C PHE A 135 6.35 -8.03 0.43
N ASP A 136 6.67 -6.78 0.19
CA ASP A 136 6.08 -5.67 0.92
C ASP A 136 4.93 -5.05 0.11
N VAL A 137 3.94 -4.51 0.80
CA VAL A 137 2.76 -3.89 0.17
C VAL A 137 2.50 -2.54 0.80
N THR A 138 2.48 -1.50 -0.02
CA THR A 138 2.08 -0.16 0.42
C THR A 138 0.78 0.24 -0.25
N ILE A 139 -0.24 0.55 0.55
CA ILE A 139 -1.55 0.97 0.06
C ILE A 139 -1.68 2.47 0.25
N PHE A 140 -1.98 3.18 -0.82
CA PHE A 140 -2.18 4.62 -0.83
C PHE A 140 -3.66 4.94 -0.98
N VAL A 141 -4.18 5.76 -0.09
CA VAL A 141 -5.51 6.37 -0.19
C VAL A 141 -5.29 7.85 -0.48
N ALA A 142 -5.64 8.29 -1.69
CA ALA A 142 -5.40 9.65 -2.17
C ALA A 142 -6.69 10.32 -2.67
N ILE A 143 -6.76 11.64 -2.55
CA ILE A 143 -7.80 12.49 -3.15
C ILE A 143 -7.13 13.51 -4.06
N ASP A 144 -7.56 13.58 -5.32
CA ASP A 144 -7.03 14.55 -6.30
C ASP A 144 -5.48 14.56 -6.33
N GLY A 145 -4.86 13.37 -6.24
CA GLY A 145 -3.40 13.17 -6.18
C GLY A 145 -2.77 13.32 -4.79
N THR A 146 -3.44 13.94 -3.82
CA THR A 146 -2.88 14.09 -2.47
C THR A 146 -3.11 12.84 -1.63
N VAL A 147 -2.04 12.17 -1.18
CA VAL A 147 -2.12 11.01 -0.27
C VAL A 147 -2.64 11.46 1.10
N LEU A 148 -3.81 10.96 1.49
CA LEU A 148 -4.42 11.21 2.80
C LEU A 148 -3.95 10.22 3.86
N ARG A 149 -3.81 8.95 3.46
CA ARG A 149 -3.33 7.86 4.30
C ARG A 149 -2.54 6.88 3.47
N SER A 150 -1.52 6.29 4.09
CA SER A 150 -0.87 5.11 3.54
C SER A 150 -0.75 4.02 4.59
N PHE A 151 -0.73 2.78 4.11
CA PHE A 151 -0.64 1.58 4.93
C PHE A 151 0.51 0.74 4.40
N GLU A 152 1.59 0.66 5.17
CA GLU A 152 2.74 -0.16 4.83
C GLU A 152 2.60 -1.51 5.53
N TYR A 153 2.63 -2.58 4.75
CA TYR A 153 2.63 -3.95 5.21
C TYR A 153 3.95 -4.59 4.81
N HIS A 154 4.57 -5.27 5.77
CA HIS A 154 5.88 -5.90 5.57
C HIS A 154 5.80 -7.41 5.68
N ASP A 155 6.65 -8.07 4.91
CA ASP A 155 6.75 -9.52 4.83
C ASP A 155 5.40 -10.21 4.56
N CYS A 156 4.69 -9.72 3.55
CA CYS A 156 3.40 -10.26 3.13
C CYS A 156 3.54 -11.51 2.27
N ARG A 157 2.55 -12.40 2.38
CA ARG A 157 2.37 -13.54 1.48
C ARG A 157 0.92 -13.63 1.02
N VAL A 158 0.71 -14.18 -0.19
CA VAL A 158 -0.62 -14.53 -0.67
C VAL A 158 -1.13 -15.75 0.09
N THR A 159 -2.33 -15.66 0.65
CA THR A 159 -3.00 -16.77 1.36
C THR A 159 -4.18 -17.33 0.57
N SER A 160 -4.83 -16.48 -0.23
CA SER A 160 -5.95 -16.87 -1.08
C SER A 160 -6.01 -15.97 -2.31
N TYR A 161 -6.42 -16.57 -3.43
CA TYR A 161 -6.73 -15.90 -4.67
C TYR A 161 -8.01 -16.52 -5.25
N ALA A 162 -8.96 -15.69 -5.65
CA ALA A 162 -10.19 -16.10 -6.29
C ALA A 162 -10.60 -15.11 -7.37
N VAL A 163 -11.22 -15.60 -8.44
CA VAL A 163 -11.81 -14.78 -9.48
C VAL A 163 -13.32 -14.84 -9.31
N SER A 164 -13.96 -13.67 -9.19
CA SER A 164 -15.39 -13.56 -8.99
C SER A 164 -16.00 -12.60 -9.99
N THR A 165 -17.28 -12.78 -10.32
CA THR A 165 -18.04 -11.83 -11.14
C THR A 165 -18.94 -11.01 -10.23
N ARG A 166 -18.71 -9.71 -10.15
CA ARG A 166 -19.59 -8.75 -9.48
C ARG A 166 -20.71 -8.33 -10.45
N SER A 167 -21.94 -8.58 -10.05
CA SER A 167 -23.15 -8.04 -10.67
C SER A 167 -23.79 -7.05 -9.71
N ASP A 168 -24.48 -6.04 -10.25
CA ASP A 168 -25.39 -5.23 -9.44
C ASP A 168 -26.59 -6.09 -8.99
N ASN A 169 -27.32 -5.66 -7.96
CA ASN A 169 -28.58 -6.28 -7.52
C ASN A 169 -29.74 -6.02 -8.50
N GLU A 170 -29.47 -5.29 -9.57
CA GLU A 170 -30.38 -5.03 -10.67
C GLU A 170 -30.14 -6.06 -11.78
N GLU A 171 -31.21 -6.50 -12.46
CA GLU A 171 -31.14 -7.55 -13.48
C GLU A 171 -30.02 -7.28 -14.50
N GLY A 172 -29.04 -8.18 -14.61
CA GLY A 172 -27.90 -8.00 -15.50
C GLY A 172 -28.25 -7.95 -17.00
N TYR A 173 -29.50 -8.21 -17.37
CA TYR A 173 -30.03 -8.02 -18.72
C TYR A 173 -30.42 -6.56 -19.03
N THR A 174 -30.47 -5.67 -18.03
CA THR A 174 -30.85 -4.26 -18.18
C THR A 174 -29.73 -3.34 -18.67
N GLY A 175 -28.59 -3.90 -19.09
CA GLY A 175 -27.48 -3.14 -19.68
C GLY A 175 -26.52 -2.53 -18.66
N LYS A 176 -26.67 -2.83 -17.37
CA LYS A 176 -25.61 -2.60 -16.37
C LYS A 176 -24.63 -3.76 -16.38
N GLY A 177 -23.35 -3.44 -16.55
CA GLY A 177 -22.30 -4.42 -16.87
C GLY A 177 -21.89 -5.28 -15.69
N PHE A 178 -21.48 -6.51 -15.99
CA PHE A 178 -20.78 -7.39 -15.05
C PHE A 178 -19.31 -7.01 -14.99
N ALA A 179 -18.73 -6.99 -13.80
CA ALA A 179 -17.29 -6.79 -13.61
C ALA A 179 -16.66 -8.09 -13.10
N VAL A 180 -15.74 -8.66 -13.87
CA VAL A 180 -14.90 -9.75 -13.37
C VAL A 180 -13.79 -9.13 -12.52
N VAL A 181 -13.69 -9.57 -11.28
CA VAL A 181 -12.74 -9.07 -10.29
C VAL A 181 -11.89 -10.21 -9.76
N ASP A 182 -10.61 -9.90 -9.54
CA ASP A 182 -9.70 -10.71 -8.77
C ASP A 182 -9.79 -10.30 -7.31
N GLN A 183 -9.89 -11.29 -6.44
CA GLN A 183 -9.91 -11.14 -5.00
C GLN A 183 -8.66 -11.80 -4.43
N PHE A 184 -7.78 -11.01 -3.82
CA PHE A 184 -6.57 -11.48 -3.16
C PHE A 184 -6.71 -11.31 -1.65
N THR A 185 -6.21 -12.29 -0.89
CA THR A 185 -6.07 -12.20 0.56
C THR A 185 -4.59 -12.34 0.92
N PHE A 186 -4.09 -11.39 1.71
CA PHE A 186 -2.71 -11.34 2.14
C PHE A 186 -2.61 -11.44 3.65
N GLU A 187 -1.61 -12.16 4.12
CA GLU A 187 -1.19 -12.18 5.51
C GLU A 187 0.23 -11.65 5.60
N CYS A 188 0.46 -10.70 6.50
CA CYS A 188 1.74 -10.02 6.66
C CYS A 188 2.23 -10.12 8.11
N VAL A 189 3.52 -9.88 8.31
CA VAL A 189 4.13 -9.88 9.66
C VAL A 189 4.13 -8.47 10.23
N GLY A 190 4.48 -7.48 9.40
CA GLY A 190 4.57 -6.07 9.79
C GLY A 190 3.40 -5.25 9.28
N TYR A 191 3.09 -4.18 10.02
CA TYR A 191 2.11 -3.18 9.62
C TYR A 191 2.40 -1.83 10.27
N VAL A 192 2.47 -0.78 9.45
CA VAL A 192 2.70 0.61 9.84
C VAL A 192 1.67 1.51 9.14
N PRO A 193 0.72 2.10 9.86
CA PRO A 193 -0.13 3.14 9.29
C PRO A 193 0.63 4.47 9.25
N LEU A 194 0.57 5.15 8.12
CA LEU A 194 1.13 6.47 7.94
C LEU A 194 0.02 7.50 7.69
N ASN A 195 0.14 8.64 8.34
CA ASN A 195 -0.80 9.74 8.21
C ASN A 195 -0.04 11.05 7.98
N PRO A 196 0.15 11.43 6.70
CA PRO A 196 0.88 12.64 6.34
C PRO A 196 0.33 13.91 7.02
N SER A 197 -0.96 13.97 7.34
CA SER A 197 -1.55 15.13 8.03
C SER A 197 -1.15 15.20 9.50
N MET A 198 -1.05 14.07 10.19
CA MET A 198 -0.61 14.02 11.60
C MET A 198 0.89 14.26 11.71
N ASP A 199 1.67 13.75 10.76
CA ASP A 199 3.13 13.88 10.78
C ASP A 199 3.56 15.36 10.65
N LYS A 200 2.83 16.15 9.85
CA LYS A 200 3.02 17.61 9.77
C LYS A 200 2.77 18.33 11.10
N MET A 201 1.84 17.85 11.93
CA MET A 201 1.55 18.44 13.25
C MET A 201 2.54 18.01 14.34
N ASN A 202 3.19 16.85 14.17
CA ASN A 202 4.19 16.34 15.11
C ASN A 202 5.58 16.97 14.93
N VAL A 203 5.79 17.78 13.88
CA VAL A 203 6.97 18.64 13.76
C VAL A 203 6.82 19.80 14.74
N VAL A 204 7.07 19.54 16.02
CA VAL A 204 7.23 20.58 17.02
C VAL A 204 8.58 21.23 16.76
N GLU A 205 8.58 22.50 16.36
CA GLU A 205 9.81 23.30 16.39
C GLU A 205 10.35 23.25 17.82
N LYS A 206 11.45 22.52 18.02
CA LYS A 206 12.11 22.50 19.31
C LYS A 206 12.57 23.93 19.58
N ALA A 207 11.98 24.57 20.58
CA ALA A 207 12.46 25.85 21.07
C ALA A 207 13.98 25.72 21.29
N LYS A 208 14.76 26.69 20.80
CA LYS A 208 16.19 26.78 21.10
C LYS A 208 16.38 27.15 22.57
N THR A 209 16.08 26.22 23.46
CA THR A 209 16.35 26.32 24.88
C THR A 209 17.72 25.73 25.15
N ILE A 210 18.53 26.41 25.97
CA ILE A 210 19.83 25.93 26.43
C ILE A 210 19.64 24.53 27.02
N GLY A 211 20.27 23.52 26.40
CA GLY A 211 20.19 22.14 26.86
C GLY A 211 21.09 21.90 28.08
N SER A 212 20.86 20.81 28.82
CA SER A 212 21.74 20.45 29.95
C SER A 212 23.20 20.22 29.53
N SER A 213 23.46 19.90 28.26
CA SER A 213 24.79 19.81 27.68
C SER A 213 25.44 21.19 27.51
N ASP A 214 24.65 22.22 27.16
CA ASP A 214 25.13 23.59 26.95
C ASP A 214 25.43 24.28 28.29
N LEU A 215 24.82 23.84 29.39
CA LEU A 215 25.14 24.26 30.75
C LEU A 215 26.57 23.85 31.20
N SER A 216 27.22 22.90 30.51
CA SER A 216 28.61 22.53 30.83
C SER A 216 29.62 23.61 30.41
N GLN A 217 29.28 24.43 29.42
CA GLN A 217 30.13 25.52 28.91
C GLN A 217 29.88 26.79 29.71
N ARG A 218 30.38 26.79 30.96
CA ARG A 218 30.24 27.92 31.91
C ARG A 218 30.83 29.23 31.39
N ASN A 219 31.73 29.18 30.42
CA ASN A 219 32.28 30.36 29.74
C ASN A 219 31.24 31.17 28.95
N GLN A 220 30.08 30.60 28.66
CA GLN A 220 28.99 31.28 27.95
C GLN A 220 27.97 31.96 28.89
N TRP A 221 28.17 31.89 30.21
CA TRP A 221 27.17 32.31 31.20
C TRP A 221 27.24 33.81 31.55
N GLY A 222 28.17 34.54 30.95
CA GLY A 222 28.31 35.99 31.11
C GLY A 222 29.76 36.42 31.39
N PRO A 223 30.05 37.73 31.33
CA PRO A 223 31.37 38.27 31.59
C PRO A 223 31.78 37.97 33.04
N GLY A 224 32.79 37.11 33.21
CA GLY A 224 33.33 36.71 34.52
C GLY A 224 33.34 35.21 34.81
N PHE A 225 32.66 34.41 33.99
CA PHE A 225 32.73 32.95 34.09
C PHE A 225 33.79 32.42 33.12
N THR A 226 34.87 31.84 33.64
CA THR A 226 35.88 31.14 32.82
C THR A 226 35.97 29.68 33.27
N SER A 227 36.10 28.75 32.33
CA SER A 227 36.42 27.37 32.66
C SER A 227 37.86 27.35 33.17
N LYS A 228 38.09 26.95 34.43
CA LYS A 228 39.43 26.60 34.87
C LYS A 228 39.88 25.38 34.08
N THR A 229 40.75 25.59 33.11
CA THR A 229 41.52 24.52 32.46
C THR A 229 42.46 23.91 33.52
N PRO A 230 42.62 22.58 33.59
CA PRO A 230 43.60 21.94 34.46
C PRO A 230 45.04 22.32 34.08
#